data_AF-A0A7D9HL09-F1
#
_entry.id   AF-A0A7D9HL09-F1
#
_cell.length_a   1.000
_cell.length_b   1.000
_cell.length_c   1.000
_cell.angle_alpha   90.00
_cell.angle_beta   90.00
_cell.angle_gamma   90.00
#
_symmetry.space_group_name_H-M   'P 1'
#
loop_
_entity.id
_entity.type
_entity.pdbx_description
1 polymer ?
#
loop_
_entity_poly.entity_id
_entity_poly.type
_entity_poly.pdbx_seq_one_letter_code
_entity_poly.pdbx_strand_id
1 'polypeptide(L)'
;MGSRIDGTALPTHVEHAKTWSTTNVLYKIGSIPYQTVVLKETQYSSIEQLTKALNAGMSKETQTKVKFSYNRSSRKVSVDVKHDTTVWFTGELATVLGFDQDTLIEKKTLSPYPADINGGFSSMYVYTDIVDAQFFGDVKVPLLRIVNIEGEYGNTFHASFRNLQYVPVKVNSFETIEVNIKNDQNENVSFEFGKSIATLHFRQKRSQYFI
;
A
#
# COMPACT_ATOMS: atom_id res chain seq x y z
N MET A 1 -45.59 10.12 -2.33
CA MET A 1 -44.81 11.05 -3.15
C MET A 1 -43.35 10.89 -2.73
N GLY A 2 -42.65 9.95 -3.37
CA GLY A 2 -41.29 9.55 -2.98
C GLY A 2 -40.27 10.38 -3.74
N SER A 3 -39.44 11.13 -3.02
CA SER A 3 -38.28 11.83 -3.58
C SER A 3 -37.07 10.90 -3.56
N ARG A 4 -36.69 10.44 -4.76
CA ARG A 4 -35.38 9.87 -5.09
C ARG A 4 -34.29 10.82 -4.62
N ILE A 5 -33.35 10.32 -3.84
CA ILE A 5 -32.04 10.94 -3.63
C ILE A 5 -31.13 10.37 -4.71
N ASP A 6 -30.77 11.23 -5.65
CA ASP A 6 -29.91 10.92 -6.78
C ASP A 6 -28.51 10.52 -6.31
N GLY A 7 -28.03 9.42 -6.89
CA GLY A 7 -26.67 8.94 -6.70
C GLY A 7 -25.68 9.91 -7.32
N THR A 8 -25.03 10.72 -6.47
CA THR A 8 -23.73 11.28 -6.81
C THR A 8 -22.70 10.17 -6.58
N ALA A 9 -22.24 9.59 -7.70
CA ALA A 9 -21.11 8.68 -7.71
C ALA A 9 -19.94 9.35 -6.98
N LEU A 10 -19.45 8.70 -5.92
CA LEU A 10 -18.16 9.04 -5.34
C LEU A 10 -17.10 8.84 -6.43
N PRO A 11 -16.15 9.77 -6.61
CA PRO A 11 -15.12 9.62 -7.61
C PRO A 11 -14.30 8.37 -7.28
N THR A 12 -14.49 7.31 -8.06
CA THR A 12 -13.59 6.15 -8.14
C THR A 12 -12.30 6.59 -8.81
N HIS A 13 -11.45 7.30 -8.07
CA HIS A 13 -10.04 7.39 -8.37
C HIS A 13 -9.33 6.39 -7.46
N VAL A 14 -8.80 5.34 -8.07
CA VAL A 14 -7.85 4.43 -7.42
C VAL A 14 -6.54 5.22 -7.32
N GLU A 15 -6.28 5.78 -6.15
CA GLU A 15 -4.97 6.36 -5.83
C GLU A 15 -4.12 5.28 -5.13
N HIS A 16 -2.83 5.23 -5.48
CA HIS A 16 -1.87 4.24 -5.02
C HIS A 16 -0.96 4.82 -3.92
N ALA A 17 -0.42 3.97 -3.02
CA ALA A 17 0.15 4.36 -1.72
C ALA A 17 1.39 5.28 -1.78
N LYS A 18 1.80 5.65 -2.99
CA LYS A 18 2.93 6.52 -3.29
C LYS A 18 2.56 7.75 -4.14
N THR A 19 1.36 7.84 -4.68
CA THR A 19 0.76 9.07 -5.20
C THR A 19 -0.06 9.73 -4.09
N TRP A 20 0.60 10.52 -3.25
CA TRP A 20 -0.05 11.32 -2.20
C TRP A 20 -0.87 12.50 -2.76
N SER A 21 -1.36 12.40 -4.00
CA SER A 21 -2.01 13.50 -4.71
C SER A 21 -3.38 13.86 -4.14
N THR A 22 -4.10 12.94 -3.49
CA THR A 22 -5.37 13.29 -2.84
C THR A 22 -5.76 12.36 -1.68
N THR A 23 -4.82 12.11 -0.77
CA THR A 23 -5.11 11.39 0.47
C THR A 23 -5.91 12.28 1.44
N ASN A 24 -7.23 12.22 1.32
CA ASN A 24 -8.15 13.08 2.07
C ASN A 24 -8.56 12.41 3.39
N VAL A 25 -8.34 13.08 4.52
CA VAL A 25 -9.13 12.78 5.74
C VAL A 25 -10.39 13.63 5.69
N LEU A 26 -11.54 12.97 5.65
CA LEU A 26 -12.82 13.63 5.74
C LEU A 26 -13.23 13.75 7.21
N TYR A 27 -13.53 14.95 7.69
CA TYR A 27 -14.03 15.15 9.05
C TYR A 27 -15.31 15.99 9.06
N LYS A 28 -16.20 15.68 9.99
CA LYS A 28 -17.48 16.35 10.17
C LYS A 28 -17.61 16.84 11.61
N ILE A 29 -18.11 18.05 11.79
CA ILE A 29 -18.46 18.63 13.10
C ILE A 29 -19.95 18.99 13.06
N GLY A 30 -20.77 18.40 13.93
CA GLY A 30 -22.22 18.66 13.98
C GLY A 30 -22.93 18.36 12.66
N SER A 31 -23.70 19.30 12.11
CA SER A 31 -24.46 19.14 10.84
C SER A 31 -23.69 19.61 9.59
N ILE A 32 -22.40 19.95 9.71
CA ILE A 32 -21.58 20.49 8.61
C ILE A 32 -21.21 19.35 7.63
N PRO A 33 -21.08 19.60 6.31
CA PRO A 33 -20.54 18.62 5.37
C PRO A 33 -19.10 18.21 5.72
N TYR A 34 -18.68 17.04 5.26
CA TYR A 34 -17.31 16.56 5.44
C TYR A 34 -16.30 17.54 4.85
N GLN A 35 -15.30 17.90 5.64
CA GLN A 35 -14.15 18.70 5.21
C GLN A 35 -12.94 17.81 5.02
N THR A 36 -12.13 18.14 4.01
CA THR A 36 -10.90 17.44 3.69
C THR A 36 -9.71 18.07 4.41
N VAL A 37 -8.88 17.26 5.08
CA VAL A 37 -7.51 17.66 5.43
C VAL A 37 -6.63 17.42 4.22
N VAL A 38 -6.15 18.50 3.60
CA VAL A 38 -5.15 18.43 2.53
C VAL A 38 -3.78 18.37 3.18
N LEU A 39 -3.11 17.23 3.07
CA LEU A 39 -1.72 17.11 3.49
C LEU A 39 -0.83 17.95 2.58
N LYS A 40 0.17 18.61 3.15
CA LYS A 40 1.19 19.30 2.36
C LYS A 40 1.87 18.27 1.45
N GLU A 41 2.10 18.62 0.18
CA GLU A 41 2.82 17.81 -0.82
C GLU A 41 4.29 17.59 -0.42
N THR A 42 4.50 16.81 0.63
CA THR A 42 5.82 16.41 1.13
C THR A 42 5.74 14.93 1.45
N GLN A 43 6.76 14.17 1.03
CA GLN A 43 6.85 12.75 1.38
C GLN A 43 6.95 12.59 2.90
N TYR A 44 6.16 11.66 3.44
CA TYR A 44 6.21 11.26 4.84
C TYR A 44 7.00 9.95 4.93
N SER A 45 8.16 9.97 5.59
CA SER A 45 9.01 8.77 5.74
C SER A 45 8.70 7.96 7.00
N SER A 46 7.79 8.43 7.85
CA SER A 46 7.39 7.76 9.08
C SER A 46 5.95 8.10 9.49
N ILE A 47 5.32 7.20 10.25
CA ILE A 47 3.97 7.41 10.79
C ILE A 47 3.94 8.59 11.78
N GLU A 48 5.03 8.89 12.47
CA GLU A 48 5.16 10.07 13.32
C GLU A 48 5.10 11.36 12.53
N GLN A 49 5.80 11.43 11.40
CA GLN A 49 5.77 12.60 10.53
C GLN A 49 4.38 12.79 9.93
N LEU A 50 3.76 11.68 9.49
CA LEU A 50 2.41 11.67 8.95
C LEU A 50 1.37 12.15 9.96
N THR A 51 1.36 11.58 11.17
CA THR A 51 0.39 11.98 12.22
C THR A 51 0.59 13.43 12.67
N LYS A 52 1.83 13.93 12.70
CA LYS A 52 2.12 15.36 12.93
C LYS A 52 1.55 16.24 11.82
N ALA A 53 1.71 15.82 10.56
CA ALA A 53 1.20 16.56 9.41
C ALA A 53 -0.33 16.58 9.35
N LEU A 54 -0.98 15.45 9.65
CA LEU A 54 -2.43 15.36 9.80
C LEU A 54 -2.93 16.34 10.87
N ASN A 55 -2.26 16.38 12.04
CA ASN A 55 -2.58 17.33 13.08
C ASN A 55 -2.39 18.80 12.64
N ALA A 56 -1.30 19.10 11.94
CA ALA A 56 -0.98 20.45 11.49
C ALA A 56 -1.87 20.94 10.33
N GLY A 57 -2.35 20.03 9.48
CA GLY A 57 -3.24 20.35 8.35
C GLY A 57 -4.68 20.67 8.75
N MET A 58 -5.09 20.31 9.98
CA MET A 58 -6.40 20.64 10.52
C MET A 58 -6.49 22.11 10.95
N SER A 59 -7.69 22.71 10.85
CA SER A 59 -7.94 24.05 11.38
C SER A 59 -7.69 24.13 12.89
N LYS A 60 -7.40 25.33 13.43
CA LYS A 60 -7.19 25.52 14.88
C LYS A 60 -8.37 25.02 15.73
N GLU A 61 -9.60 25.19 15.24
CA GLU A 61 -10.79 24.68 15.92
C GLU A 61 -10.79 23.14 15.94
N THR A 62 -10.56 22.52 14.78
CA THR A 62 -10.55 21.06 14.62
C THR A 62 -9.43 20.41 15.45
N GLN A 63 -8.26 21.03 15.55
CA GLN A 63 -7.14 20.54 16.38
C GLN A 63 -7.50 20.42 17.86
N THR A 64 -8.51 21.16 18.35
CA THR A 64 -8.99 21.01 19.73
C THR A 64 -9.91 19.80 19.92
N LYS A 65 -10.48 19.27 18.83
CA LYS A 65 -11.51 18.21 18.81
C LYS A 65 -10.98 16.87 18.28
N VAL A 66 -10.02 16.89 17.37
CA VAL A 66 -9.42 15.70 16.75
C VAL A 66 -7.92 15.72 16.98
N LYS A 67 -7.38 14.59 17.45
CA LYS A 67 -5.93 14.42 17.62
C LYS A 67 -5.48 13.03 17.16
N PHE A 68 -4.53 13.01 16.25
CA PHE A 68 -3.82 11.82 15.83
C PHE A 68 -2.58 11.63 16.70
N SER A 69 -2.30 10.40 17.12
CA SER A 69 -1.10 10.07 17.90
C SER A 69 -0.61 8.69 17.52
N TYR A 70 0.70 8.52 17.39
CA TYR A 70 1.33 7.23 17.10
C TYR A 70 2.10 6.72 18.31
N ASN A 71 1.88 5.46 18.67
CA ASN A 71 2.64 4.76 19.70
C ASN A 71 3.66 3.85 19.04
N ARG A 72 4.95 4.17 19.18
CA ARG A 72 6.07 3.40 18.63
C ARG A 72 6.13 1.96 19.14
N SER A 73 5.87 1.74 20.43
CA SER A 73 6.00 0.43 21.05
C SER A 73 4.93 -0.54 20.58
N SER A 74 3.68 -0.08 20.47
CA SER A 74 2.59 -0.90 19.92
C SER A 74 2.50 -0.84 18.40
N ARG A 75 3.22 0.10 17.76
CA ARG A 75 3.09 0.49 16.35
C ARG A 75 1.65 0.84 15.94
N LYS A 76 0.85 1.38 16.85
CA LYS A 76 -0.57 1.68 16.60
C LYS A 76 -0.85 3.17 16.60
N VAL A 77 -1.83 3.58 15.81
CA VAL A 77 -2.33 4.95 15.76
C VAL A 77 -3.57 5.07 16.63
N SER A 78 -3.62 6.11 17.46
CA SER A 78 -4.81 6.51 18.21
C SER A 78 -5.38 7.78 17.58
N VAL A 79 -6.68 7.79 17.40
CA VAL A 79 -7.46 8.94 16.93
C VAL A 79 -8.36 9.33 18.08
N ASP A 80 -8.07 10.45 18.72
CA ASP A 80 -8.90 11.01 19.79
C ASP A 80 -9.90 11.99 19.16
N VAL A 81 -11.19 11.75 19.39
CA VAL A 81 -12.28 12.52 18.80
C VAL A 81 -13.22 12.95 19.94
N LYS A 82 -13.43 14.27 20.06
CA LYS A 82 -14.36 14.87 21.02
C LYS A 82 -15.80 14.85 20.49
N HIS A 83 -16.75 15.11 21.39
CA HIS A 83 -18.19 15.06 21.12
C HIS A 83 -18.57 15.89 19.89
N ASP A 84 -19.57 15.42 19.15
CA ASP A 84 -20.11 15.99 17.91
C ASP A 84 -19.11 16.09 16.76
N THR A 85 -18.04 15.29 16.79
CA THR A 85 -17.06 15.21 15.70
C THR A 85 -16.93 13.78 15.21
N THR A 86 -16.77 13.64 13.90
CA THR A 86 -16.57 12.34 13.24
C THR A 86 -15.39 12.46 12.28
N VAL A 87 -14.50 11.47 12.30
CA VAL A 87 -13.40 11.31 11.35
C VAL A 87 -13.69 10.10 10.49
N TRP A 88 -13.57 10.26 9.19
CA TRP A 88 -13.74 9.18 8.22
C TRP A 88 -12.44 9.01 7.42
N PHE A 89 -11.90 7.79 7.42
CA PHE A 89 -10.75 7.44 6.62
C PHE A 89 -11.19 6.80 5.31
N THR A 90 -10.70 7.34 4.20
CA THR A 90 -10.95 6.80 2.87
C THR A 90 -9.64 6.37 2.22
N GLY A 91 -9.69 5.27 1.46
CA GLY A 91 -8.57 4.78 0.67
C GLY A 91 -7.38 4.33 1.50
N GLU A 92 -6.19 4.51 0.96
CA GLU A 92 -4.96 3.91 1.46
C GLU A 92 -4.44 4.53 2.75
N LEU A 93 -4.87 5.75 3.10
CA LEU A 93 -4.53 6.33 4.39
C LEU A 93 -5.02 5.46 5.54
N ALA A 94 -6.22 4.89 5.39
CA ALA A 94 -6.77 3.98 6.38
C ALA A 94 -5.81 2.82 6.61
N THR A 95 -5.38 2.18 5.51
CA THR A 95 -4.40 1.09 5.52
C THR A 95 -3.08 1.51 6.16
N VAL A 96 -2.52 2.66 5.77
CA VAL A 96 -1.26 3.20 6.31
C VAL A 96 -1.36 3.44 7.82
N LEU A 97 -2.49 3.97 8.29
CA LEU A 97 -2.74 4.22 9.71
C LEU A 97 -3.17 2.96 10.50
N GLY A 98 -3.37 1.83 9.82
CA GLY A 98 -3.76 0.55 10.42
C GLY A 98 -5.25 0.39 10.71
N PHE A 99 -6.11 1.10 9.98
CA PHE A 99 -7.57 1.00 10.01
C PHE A 99 -8.11 0.32 8.75
N ASP A 100 -9.30 -0.29 8.85
CA ASP A 100 -10.04 -0.75 7.68
C ASP A 100 -10.50 0.44 6.83
N GLN A 101 -10.63 0.24 5.52
CA GLN A 101 -11.19 1.26 4.64
C GLN A 101 -12.62 1.63 5.06
N ASP A 102 -12.99 2.88 4.83
CA ASP A 102 -14.28 3.45 5.20
C ASP A 102 -14.61 3.44 6.70
N THR A 103 -13.59 3.29 7.57
CA THR A 103 -13.78 3.34 9.03
C THR A 103 -14.21 4.74 9.48
N LEU A 104 -15.33 4.78 10.19
CA LEU A 104 -15.89 5.98 10.81
C LEU A 104 -15.56 6.01 12.31
N ILE A 105 -14.96 7.11 12.78
CA ILE A 105 -14.49 7.30 14.15
C ILE A 105 -15.20 8.48 14.81
N GLU A 106 -16.00 8.18 15.84
CA GLU A 106 -16.78 9.19 16.61
C GLU A 106 -16.24 9.41 18.02
N LYS A 107 -15.31 8.56 18.44
CA LYS A 107 -14.71 8.57 19.78
C LYS A 107 -13.27 8.11 19.70
N LYS A 108 -12.56 8.27 20.82
CA LYS A 108 -11.20 7.75 20.96
C LYS A 108 -11.11 6.28 20.54
N THR A 109 -10.37 6.04 19.47
CA THR A 109 -10.23 4.72 18.86
C THR A 109 -8.77 4.44 18.56
N LEU A 110 -8.34 3.22 18.83
CA LEU A 110 -7.01 2.71 18.51
C LEU A 110 -7.10 1.87 17.23
N SER A 111 -6.10 1.98 16.36
CA SER A 111 -6.04 1.20 15.13
C SER A 111 -6.09 -0.31 15.42
N PRO A 112 -6.93 -1.08 14.71
CA PRO A 112 -6.97 -2.53 14.85
C PRO A 112 -5.63 -3.17 14.49
N TYR A 113 -4.93 -2.64 13.48
CA TYR A 113 -3.66 -3.14 12.98
C TYR A 113 -2.49 -2.19 13.28
N PRO A 114 -1.25 -2.70 13.27
CA PRO A 114 -0.07 -1.84 13.23
C PRO A 114 -0.10 -0.92 12.01
N ALA A 115 0.27 0.34 12.21
CA ALA A 115 0.45 1.29 11.12
C ALA A 115 1.73 0.96 10.34
N ASP A 116 1.67 1.13 9.03
CA ASP A 116 2.77 0.88 8.11
C ASP A 116 2.83 2.01 7.08
N ILE A 117 3.96 2.72 7.04
CA ILE A 117 4.15 3.85 6.13
C ILE A 117 4.10 3.41 4.66
N ASN A 118 4.40 2.13 4.38
CA ASN A 118 4.32 1.58 3.04
C ASN A 118 2.91 1.06 2.69
N GLY A 119 1.94 1.16 3.60
CA GLY A 119 0.58 0.68 3.38
C GLY A 119 0.50 -0.83 3.12
N GLY A 120 1.48 -1.60 3.61
CA GLY A 120 1.59 -3.03 3.34
C GLY A 120 2.25 -3.36 2.00
N PHE A 121 2.73 -2.39 1.21
CA PHE A 121 3.45 -2.67 -0.05
C PHE A 121 4.96 -2.58 0.15
N SER A 122 5.52 -3.66 0.67
CA SER A 122 6.95 -3.79 1.01
C SER A 122 7.74 -4.58 0.00
N SER A 123 7.07 -5.49 -0.73
CA SER A 123 7.70 -6.43 -1.63
C SER A 123 6.92 -6.59 -2.93
N MET A 124 7.65 -6.81 -4.02
CA MET A 124 7.11 -7.22 -5.31
C MET A 124 7.38 -8.71 -5.54
N TYR A 125 6.32 -9.47 -5.78
CA TYR A 125 6.37 -10.89 -6.11
C TYR A 125 6.30 -11.02 -7.62
N VAL A 126 7.39 -11.50 -8.23
CA VAL A 126 7.54 -11.64 -9.67
C VAL A 126 7.24 -13.07 -10.06
N TYR A 127 6.13 -13.28 -10.75
CA TYR A 127 5.69 -14.55 -11.31
C TYR A 127 5.96 -14.57 -12.82
N THR A 128 6.20 -15.77 -13.33
CA THR A 128 6.34 -15.96 -14.78
C THR A 128 5.88 -17.34 -15.21
N ASP A 129 5.32 -17.45 -16.40
CA ASP A 129 4.76 -18.67 -16.96
C ASP A 129 5.81 -19.74 -17.31
N ILE A 130 7.08 -19.34 -17.47
CA ILE A 130 8.18 -20.27 -17.80
C ILE A 130 8.77 -20.98 -16.58
N VAL A 131 8.51 -20.52 -15.35
CA VAL A 131 9.05 -21.12 -14.12
C VAL A 131 8.18 -22.30 -13.69
N ASP A 132 8.82 -23.42 -13.36
CA ASP A 132 8.10 -24.54 -12.77
C ASP A 132 7.57 -24.17 -11.38
N ALA A 133 6.37 -24.64 -11.05
CA ALA A 133 5.70 -24.24 -9.84
C ALA A 133 6.44 -24.79 -8.61
N GLN A 134 6.77 -23.93 -7.66
CA GLN A 134 7.53 -24.23 -6.46
C GLN A 134 6.70 -23.95 -5.21
N PHE A 135 7.01 -24.63 -4.11
CA PHE A 135 6.36 -24.34 -2.83
C PHE A 135 6.84 -23.00 -2.29
N PHE A 136 5.88 -22.13 -1.99
CA PHE A 136 6.09 -20.87 -1.31
C PHE A 136 5.06 -20.78 -0.18
N GLY A 137 5.52 -20.97 1.06
CA GLY A 137 4.60 -21.20 2.18
C GLY A 137 3.81 -22.49 1.98
N ASP A 138 2.49 -22.39 2.00
CA ASP A 138 1.52 -23.47 1.82
C ASP A 138 0.98 -23.58 0.39
N VAL A 139 1.39 -22.71 -0.53
CA VAL A 139 0.93 -22.69 -1.93
C VAL A 139 2.02 -23.08 -2.92
N LYS A 140 1.62 -23.65 -4.06
CA LYS A 140 2.52 -23.97 -5.17
C LYS A 140 2.34 -22.96 -6.30
N VAL A 141 3.37 -22.16 -6.57
CA VAL A 141 3.29 -21.01 -7.49
C VAL A 141 4.53 -20.90 -8.39
N PRO A 142 4.41 -20.37 -9.62
CA PRO A 142 5.55 -20.18 -10.52
C PRO A 142 6.29 -18.86 -10.20
N LEU A 143 6.77 -18.75 -8.95
CA LEU A 143 7.45 -17.57 -8.45
C LEU A 143 8.90 -17.55 -8.92
N LEU A 144 9.28 -16.51 -9.67
CA LEU A 144 10.66 -16.29 -10.10
C LEU A 144 11.48 -15.65 -8.97
N ARG A 145 10.92 -14.62 -8.31
CA ARG A 145 11.64 -13.85 -7.31
C ARG A 145 10.72 -12.97 -6.46
N ILE A 146 11.18 -12.67 -5.25
CA ILE A 146 10.67 -11.58 -4.41
C ILE A 146 11.69 -10.44 -4.45
N VAL A 147 11.21 -9.23 -4.68
CA VAL A 147 12.01 -8.02 -4.74
C VAL A 147 11.52 -7.06 -3.66
N ASN A 148 12.34 -6.85 -2.63
CA ASN A 148 12.01 -5.90 -1.57
C ASN A 148 12.07 -4.48 -2.14
N ILE A 149 11.09 -3.66 -1.80
CA ILE A 149 11.02 -2.28 -2.21
C ILE A 149 11.80 -1.45 -1.19
N GLU A 150 12.88 -0.85 -1.65
CA GLU A 150 13.73 0.03 -0.84
C GLU A 150 13.86 1.39 -1.51
N GLY A 151 14.11 2.43 -0.72
CA GLY A 151 14.30 3.80 -1.21
C GLY A 151 13.05 4.68 -1.15
N GLU A 152 13.27 5.96 -1.47
CA GLU A 152 12.25 7.01 -1.41
C GLU A 152 11.51 7.17 -2.75
N TYR A 153 10.29 7.70 -2.71
CA TYR A 153 9.50 7.94 -3.92
C TYR A 153 10.22 8.93 -4.86
N GLY A 154 10.12 8.70 -6.17
CA GLY A 154 10.81 9.51 -7.18
C GLY A 154 12.24 9.05 -7.50
N ASN A 155 12.81 8.13 -6.73
CA ASN A 155 14.10 7.53 -7.07
C ASN A 155 13.91 6.27 -7.93
N THR A 156 14.78 6.08 -8.91
CA THR A 156 14.83 4.84 -9.69
C THR A 156 15.30 3.70 -8.79
N PHE A 157 14.42 2.74 -8.53
CA PHE A 157 14.76 1.52 -7.82
C PHE A 157 15.45 0.53 -8.77
N HIS A 158 16.66 0.10 -8.41
CA HIS A 158 17.40 -0.91 -9.17
C HIS A 158 17.88 -2.04 -8.24
N ALA A 159 17.20 -3.19 -8.30
CA ALA A 159 17.61 -4.38 -7.56
C ALA A 159 18.73 -5.13 -8.32
N SER A 160 19.97 -5.00 -7.85
CA SER A 160 21.10 -5.78 -8.35
C SER A 160 21.31 -7.04 -7.51
N PHE A 161 21.12 -8.21 -8.12
CA PHE A 161 21.29 -9.48 -7.42
C PHE A 161 22.67 -10.10 -7.67
N ARG A 162 23.52 -10.08 -6.64
CA ARG A 162 24.88 -10.66 -6.72
C ARG A 162 24.88 -12.19 -6.72
N ASN A 163 23.91 -12.80 -6.03
CA ASN A 163 23.75 -14.25 -5.94
C ASN A 163 22.51 -14.69 -6.73
N LEU A 164 22.72 -15.17 -7.95
CA LEU A 164 21.63 -15.70 -8.79
C LEU A 164 21.20 -17.07 -8.24
N GLN A 165 19.95 -17.15 -7.80
CA GLN A 165 19.29 -18.41 -7.46
C GLN A 165 18.56 -18.89 -8.71
N TYR A 166 18.94 -20.07 -9.21
CA TYR A 166 18.31 -20.68 -10.37
C TYR A 166 17.09 -21.46 -9.94
N VAL A 167 15.98 -21.24 -10.65
CA VAL A 167 14.75 -22.00 -10.52
C VAL A 167 14.56 -22.88 -11.77
N PRO A 168 13.89 -24.03 -11.67
CA PRO A 168 13.62 -24.87 -12.83
C PRO A 168 12.72 -24.15 -13.84
N VAL A 169 13.03 -24.32 -15.12
CA VAL A 169 12.18 -23.85 -16.23
C VAL A 169 11.26 -25.00 -16.63
N LYS A 170 9.95 -24.72 -16.72
CA LYS A 170 8.90 -25.70 -17.04
C LYS A 170 8.90 -26.11 -18.52
N VAL A 171 9.35 -25.19 -19.39
CA VAL A 171 9.32 -25.35 -20.85
C VAL A 171 10.74 -25.30 -21.44
N ASN A 172 10.94 -25.96 -22.58
CA ASN A 172 12.21 -25.98 -23.30
C ASN A 172 12.22 -25.09 -24.56
N SER A 173 11.07 -24.51 -24.91
CA SER A 173 10.89 -23.56 -26.00
C SER A 173 9.72 -22.64 -25.66
N PHE A 174 9.87 -21.35 -25.97
CA PHE A 174 8.87 -20.31 -25.76
C PHE A 174 9.15 -19.16 -26.72
N GLU A 175 8.09 -18.51 -27.22
CA GLU A 175 8.18 -17.30 -28.04
C GLU A 175 7.89 -16.04 -27.23
N THR A 176 7.01 -16.17 -26.22
CA THR A 176 6.60 -15.11 -25.30
C THR A 176 6.85 -15.55 -23.88
N ILE A 177 7.21 -14.61 -23.01
CA ILE A 177 7.32 -14.80 -21.56
C ILE A 177 6.34 -13.84 -20.92
N GLU A 178 5.38 -14.37 -20.17
CA GLU A 178 4.51 -13.54 -19.35
C GLU A 178 5.16 -13.28 -18.00
N VAL A 179 5.13 -12.02 -17.56
CA VAL A 179 5.61 -11.62 -16.23
C VAL A 179 4.48 -10.89 -15.51
N ASN A 180 4.09 -11.42 -14.36
CA ASN A 180 3.11 -10.80 -13.48
C ASN A 180 3.79 -10.36 -12.18
N ILE A 181 3.60 -9.10 -11.79
CA ILE A 181 4.19 -8.52 -10.59
C ILE A 181 3.06 -8.18 -9.62
N LYS A 182 3.14 -8.74 -8.40
CA LYS A 182 2.14 -8.52 -7.35
C LYS A 182 2.71 -7.94 -6.08
N ASN A 183 1.87 -7.27 -5.28
CA ASN A 183 2.21 -6.80 -3.94
C ASN A 183 2.01 -7.88 -2.88
N ASP A 184 2.28 -7.54 -1.61
CA ASP A 184 2.08 -8.42 -0.45
C ASP A 184 0.60 -8.82 -0.23
N GLN A 185 -0.34 -8.10 -0.84
CA GLN A 185 -1.78 -8.37 -0.82
C GLN A 185 -2.26 -9.19 -2.03
N ASN A 186 -1.33 -9.69 -2.87
CA ASN A 186 -1.62 -10.47 -4.09
C ASN A 186 -2.39 -9.68 -5.18
N GLU A 187 -2.33 -8.36 -5.13
CA GLU A 187 -2.87 -7.44 -6.13
C GLU A 187 -1.79 -7.11 -7.17
N ASN A 188 -2.21 -6.83 -8.40
CA ASN A 188 -1.27 -6.47 -9.46
C ASN A 188 -0.64 -5.10 -9.19
N VAL A 189 0.67 -5.00 -9.36
CA VAL A 189 1.40 -3.73 -9.24
C VAL A 189 1.28 -2.95 -10.55
N SER A 190 0.67 -1.77 -10.48
CA SER A 190 0.60 -0.82 -11.59
C SER A 190 1.79 0.14 -11.53
N PHE A 191 2.51 0.29 -12.65
CA PHE A 191 3.56 1.30 -12.80
C PHE A 191 2.99 2.52 -13.51
N GLU A 192 2.81 3.63 -12.80
CA GLU A 192 2.31 4.88 -13.39
C GLU A 192 3.34 5.55 -14.30
N PHE A 193 4.63 5.41 -13.98
CA PHE A 193 5.74 5.98 -14.74
C PHE A 193 7.01 5.15 -14.59
N GLY A 194 7.97 5.34 -15.50
CA GLY A 194 9.28 4.67 -15.49
C GLY A 194 9.38 3.52 -16.51
N LYS A 195 10.46 2.75 -16.39
CA LYS A 195 10.72 1.56 -17.23
C LYS A 195 10.98 0.36 -16.32
N SER A 196 10.29 -0.74 -16.59
CA SER A 196 10.55 -2.03 -15.96
C SER A 196 11.48 -2.85 -16.86
N ILE A 197 12.65 -3.22 -16.35
CA ILE A 197 13.65 -4.01 -17.08
C ILE A 197 13.86 -5.32 -16.34
N ALA A 198 13.64 -6.44 -17.03
CA ALA A 198 13.96 -7.77 -16.53
C ALA A 198 15.07 -8.39 -17.37
N THR A 199 16.10 -8.92 -16.71
CA THR A 199 17.17 -9.71 -17.36
C THR A 199 17.11 -11.13 -16.84
N LEU A 200 16.81 -12.07 -17.74
CA LEU A 200 16.72 -13.49 -17.42
C LEU A 200 18.01 -14.19 -17.85
N HIS A 201 18.56 -15.01 -16.95
CA HIS A 201 19.76 -15.79 -17.21
C HIS A 201 19.43 -17.29 -17.21
N PHE A 202 19.51 -17.92 -18.39
CA PHE A 202 19.22 -19.32 -18.57
C PHE A 202 20.49 -20.17 -18.51
N ARG A 203 20.39 -21.33 -17.86
CA ARG A 203 21.48 -22.31 -17.75
C ARG A 203 20.93 -23.71 -17.86
N GLN A 204 21.61 -24.55 -18.63
CA GLN A 204 21.30 -25.99 -18.66
C GLN A 204 21.58 -26.62 -17.28
N LYS A 205 20.59 -27.33 -16.74
CA LYS A 205 20.75 -28.10 -15.51
C LYS A 205 21.82 -29.17 -15.75
N ARG A 206 22.90 -29.16 -14.97
CA ARG A 206 23.88 -30.25 -15.02
C ARG A 206 23.19 -31.47 -14.45
N SER A 207 23.09 -32.54 -15.24
CA SER A 207 22.64 -33.84 -14.73
C SER A 207 23.64 -34.29 -13.66
N GLN A 208 23.17 -34.49 -12.44
CA GLN A 208 23.88 -35.30 -11.46
C GLN A 208 23.61 -36.76 -11.87
N TYR A 209 24.38 -37.26 -12.84
CA TYR A 209 24.53 -38.70 -12.97
C TYR A 209 25.31 -39.15 -11.73
N PHE A 210 24.60 -39.73 -10.77
CA PHE A 210 25.23 -40.53 -9.73
C PHE A 210 25.79 -41.79 -10.42
N ILE A 211 27.09 -41.99 -10.25
CA ILE A 211 27.83 -43.22 -10.60
C ILE A 211 27.55 -44.26 -9.51
#